data_AF-A0AAD1X9T2-F1
#
_entry.id   AF-A0AAD1X9T2-F1
#
_cell.length_a   1.000
_cell.length_b   1.000
_cell.length_c   1.000
_cell.angle_alpha   90.00
_cell.angle_beta   90.00
_cell.angle_gamma   90.00
#
_symmetry.space_group_name_H-M   'P 1'
#
loop_
_entity.id
_entity.type
_entity.pdbx_description
1 polymer ?
#
loop_
_entity_poly.entity_id
_entity_poly.type
_entity_poly.pdbx_seq_one_letter_code
_entity_poly.pdbx_strand_id
1 'polypeptide(L)' 'MSRSQPLCDGSHRGTKFKPLKFRIEQQVDTIHLCECKLSTTAPFCDATTCQKINSNSLSLEDLTLEIQEQTESKVL' A
#
# COMPACT_ATOMS: atom_id res chain seq x y z
N MET A 1 -8.43 -2.45 -7.74
CA MET A 1 -7.18 -1.66 -7.78
C MET A 1 -7.07 -0.99 -9.14
N SER A 2 -6.55 0.24 -9.22
CA SER A 2 -6.37 0.96 -10.49
C SER A 2 -5.27 0.32 -11.33
N ARG A 3 -5.47 0.29 -12.66
CA ARG A 3 -4.46 -0.11 -13.65
C ARG A 3 -3.57 1.06 -14.09
N SER A 4 -4.00 2.29 -13.82
CA SER A 4 -3.26 3.52 -14.15
C SER A 4 -2.71 4.19 -12.89
N GLN A 5 -2.13 3.39 -11.99
CA GLN A 5 -1.48 3.94 -10.79
C GLN A 5 -0.45 5.02 -11.19
N PRO A 6 -0.29 6.07 -10.37
CA PRO A 6 -0.91 6.29 -9.06
C PRO A 6 -2.33 6.89 -9.10
N LEU A 7 -2.88 7.17 -10.28
CA LEU A 7 -4.16 7.85 -10.46
C LEU A 7 -5.36 6.89 -10.53
N CYS A 8 -6.54 7.43 -10.27
CA CYS A 8 -7.79 6.70 -10.33
C CYS A 8 -8.28 6.53 -11.79
N ASP A 9 -8.47 5.28 -12.22
CA ASP A 9 -9.08 4.89 -13.50
C ASP A 9 -10.57 4.53 -13.39
N GLY A 10 -11.14 4.56 -12.18
CA GLY A 10 -12.52 4.13 -11.91
C GLY A 10 -12.67 2.66 -11.49
N SER A 11 -11.61 1.86 -11.49
CA SER A 11 -11.60 0.45 -11.04
C SER A 11 -11.88 0.28 -9.53
N HIS A 12 -12.13 1.36 -8.78
CA HIS A 12 -12.54 1.33 -7.37
C HIS A 12 -14.06 1.14 -7.18
N ARG A 13 -14.87 1.29 -8.24
CA ARG A 13 -16.33 1.13 -8.17
C ARG A 13 -16.70 -0.26 -7.64
N GLY A 14 -17.64 -0.30 -6.70
CA GLY A 14 -18.05 -1.55 -6.02
C GLY A 14 -17.17 -1.94 -4.82
N THR A 15 -16.09 -1.20 -4.55
CA THR A 15 -15.29 -1.39 -3.32
C THR A 15 -15.60 -0.31 -2.29
N LYS A 16 -15.14 -0.49 -1.05
CA LYS A 16 -15.23 0.52 0.01
C LYS A 16 -14.27 1.72 -0.19
N PHE A 17 -13.33 1.62 -1.13
CA PHE A 17 -12.29 2.63 -1.33
C PHE A 17 -12.76 3.76 -2.24
N LYS A 18 -12.41 5.00 -1.86
CA LYS A 18 -12.68 6.21 -2.65
C LYS A 18 -11.36 6.89 -3.03
N PRO A 19 -11.25 7.48 -4.22
CA PRO A 19 -10.06 8.21 -4.62
C PRO A 19 -9.89 9.49 -3.80
N LEU A 20 -8.65 9.86 -3.51
CA LEU A 20 -8.30 11.12 -2.87
C LEU A 20 -8.19 12.21 -3.94
N LYS A 21 -9.00 13.26 -3.84
CA LYS A 21 -8.88 14.46 -4.67
C LYS A 21 -7.87 15.40 -4.03
N PHE A 22 -6.91 15.88 -4.82
CA PHE A 22 -5.96 16.89 -4.39
C PHE A 22 -5.76 17.92 -5.50
N ARG A 23 -5.20 19.07 -5.13
CA ARG A 23 -4.80 20.14 -6.05
C ARG A 23 -3.39 20.57 -5.66
N ILE A 24 -2.57 20.87 -6.65
CA ILE A 24 -1.27 21.49 -6.46
C ILE A 24 -1.49 23.01 -6.57
N GLU A 25 -1.21 23.75 -5.50
CA GLU A 25 -1.45 25.19 -5.44
C GLU A 25 -0.28 26.03 -5.98
N GLN A 26 0.93 25.47 -5.95
CA GLN A 26 2.16 26.14 -6.34
C GLN A 26 2.79 25.45 -7.54
N GLN A 27 3.44 26.20 -8.41
CA GLN A 27 4.15 25.61 -9.54
C GLN A 27 5.36 24.82 -9.03
N VAL A 28 5.46 23.56 -9.47
CA VAL A 28 6.52 22.63 -9.12
C VAL A 28 6.90 21.84 -10.37
N ASP A 29 8.19 21.51 -10.51
CA ASP A 29 8.67 20.75 -11.67
C ASP A 29 8.30 19.27 -11.60
N THR A 30 8.26 18.70 -10.39
CA THR A 30 8.00 17.27 -10.18
C THR A 30 7.27 17.05 -8.86
N ILE A 31 6.33 16.10 -8.87
CA ILE A 31 5.64 15.61 -7.67
C ILE A 31 5.78 14.09 -7.59
N HIS A 32 5.97 13.58 -6.38
CA HIS A 32 6.03 12.14 -6.12
C HIS A 32 4.74 11.68 -5.44
N LEU A 33 4.01 10.79 -6.11
CA LEU A 33 2.75 10.24 -5.61
C LEU A 33 2.95 8.82 -5.08
N CYS A 34 2.14 8.43 -4.10
CA CYS A 34 2.21 7.12 -3.47
C CYS A 34 1.60 6.02 -4.35
N GLU A 35 2.39 4.96 -4.62
CA GLU A 35 1.91 3.75 -5.30
C GLU A 35 1.62 2.60 -4.35
N CYS A 36 2.36 2.47 -3.23
CA CYS A 36 2.21 1.37 -2.27
C CYS A 36 0.94 1.44 -1.40
N LYS A 37 0.28 2.61 -1.36
CA LYS A 37 -0.94 2.90 -0.57
C LYS A 37 -0.77 2.86 0.95
N LEU A 38 0.46 2.94 1.43
CA LEU A 38 0.81 2.95 2.86
C LEU A 38 1.29 4.32 3.37
N SER A 39 1.32 5.35 2.52
CA SER A 39 1.84 6.66 2.95
C SER A 39 0.95 7.30 4.00
N THR A 40 1.60 7.84 5.03
CA THR A 40 1.03 8.70 6.07
C THR A 40 0.71 10.11 5.57
N THR A 41 1.26 10.52 4.41
CA THR A 41 1.08 11.84 3.79
C THR A 41 0.35 11.78 2.45
N ALA A 42 -0.54 10.79 2.29
CA ALA A 42 -1.31 10.60 1.08
C ALA A 42 -1.96 11.92 0.59
N PRO A 43 -1.87 12.24 -0.73
CA PRO A 43 -1.53 11.33 -1.83
C PRO A 43 -0.04 11.23 -2.18
N PHE A 44 0.85 11.91 -1.45
CA PHE A 44 2.29 11.97 -1.75
C PHE A 44 3.03 10.72 -1.22
N CYS A 45 4.21 10.39 -1.76
CA CYS A 45 5.10 9.39 -1.11
C CYS A 45 5.90 10.10 -0.01
N ASP A 46 5.89 9.52 1.19
CA ASP A 46 6.67 10.00 2.34
C ASP A 46 8.05 9.34 2.47
N ALA A 47 8.41 8.44 1.55
CA ALA A 47 9.59 7.57 1.54
C ALA A 47 9.75 6.63 2.75
N THR A 48 9.32 7.06 3.92
CA THR A 48 9.41 6.41 5.23
C THR A 48 8.57 5.13 5.27
N THR A 49 7.40 5.14 4.62
CA THR A 49 6.51 3.97 4.52
C THR A 49 6.43 3.42 3.09
N CYS A 50 7.26 3.91 2.17
CA CYS A 50 7.30 3.42 0.80
C CYS A 50 7.98 2.01 0.78
N GLN A 51 7.17 0.97 0.99
CA GLN A 51 7.59 -0.42 0.81
C GLN A 51 7.84 -0.71 -0.67
N LYS A 52 8.97 -1.35 -0.99
CA LYS A 52 9.18 -1.98 -2.29
C LYS A 52 8.17 -3.12 -2.42
N ILE A 53 7.09 -2.89 -3.17
CA ILE A 53 6.21 -3.99 -3.58
C ILE A 53 6.97 -4.77 -4.64
N ASN A 54 7.87 -5.66 -4.20
CA ASN A 54 8.35 -6.71 -5.07
C ASN A 54 7.14 -7.60 -5.35
N SER A 55 6.72 -7.68 -6.61
CA SER A 55 5.52 -8.42 -7.02
C SER A 55 5.58 -9.94 -6.74
N ASN A 56 6.58 -10.42 -5.97
CA ASN A 56 6.72 -11.80 -5.55
C ASN A 56 7.66 -11.98 -4.33
N SER A 57 7.40 -11.31 -3.21
CA SER A 57 8.18 -11.51 -1.97
C SER A 57 7.29 -11.76 -0.76
N LEU A 58 6.62 -12.90 -0.75
CA LEU A 58 6.39 -13.65 0.48
C LEU A 58 7.52 -14.67 0.53
N SER A 59 8.54 -14.45 1.35
CA SER A 59 9.53 -15.49 1.60
C SER A 59 8.94 -16.49 2.59
N LEU A 60 9.31 -17.77 2.44
CA LEU A 60 8.76 -18.88 3.23
C LEU A 60 8.99 -18.69 4.75
N GLU A 61 9.93 -17.81 5.13
CA GLU A 61 10.20 -17.46 6.51
C GLU A 61 9.01 -16.75 7.19
N ASP A 62 8.26 -15.90 6.48
CA ASP A 62 7.13 -15.16 7.06
C ASP A 62 5.95 -16.08 7.43
N LEU A 63 5.77 -17.20 6.72
CA LEU A 63 4.73 -18.21 7.02
C LEU A 63 5.05 -19.03 8.28
N THR A 64 6.34 -19.15 8.65
CA THR A 64 6.74 -20.02 9.76
C THR A 64 6.44 -19.43 11.14
N LEU A 65 6.42 -18.09 11.25
CA LEU A 65 6.13 -17.40 12.50
C LEU A 65 4.66 -17.54 12.93
N GLU A 66 3.72 -17.53 11.97
CA GLU A 66 2.28 -17.69 12.25
C GLU A 66 1.92 -19.11 12.73
N ILE A 67 2.70 -20.12 12.32
CA ILE A 67 2.49 -21.51 12.74
C ILE A 67 2.95 -21.73 14.20
N GLN A 68 4.00 -21.04 14.66
CA GLN A 68 4.52 -21.21 16.02
C GLN A 68 3.53 -20.71 17.07
N GLU A 69 2.93 -19.52 16.90
CA GLU A 69 1.94 -18.98 17.84
C GLU A 69 0.68 -19.87 17.96
N GLN A 70 0.30 -20.58 16.90
CA GLN A 70 -0.87 -21.47 16.92
C GLN A 70 -0.61 -22.81 17.63
N THR A 71 0.66 -23.22 17.78
CA THR A 71 1.01 -24.49 18.44
C THR A 71 1.14 -24.39 19.96
N GLU A 72 1.42 -23.20 20.50
CA GLU A 72 1.56 -23.00 21.96
C GLU A 72 0.21 -22.86 22.69
N SER A 73 -0.88 -22.56 21.98
CA SER A 73 -2.21 -22.40 22.58
C SER A 73 -3.03 -23.70 22.69
N LYS A 74 -2.47 -24.86 22.33
CA LYS A 74 -3.17 -26.17 22.35
C LYS A 74 -2.51 -27.23 23.25
N VAL A 75 -1.69 -26.80 24.21
CA VAL A 75 -1.22 -27.65 25.30
C VAL A 75 -1.96 -27.27 26.59
N LEU A 76 -3.21 -27.75 26.71
CA LEU A 76 -3.88 -27.98 28.00
C LEU A 76 -4.60 -29.33 27.93
#